data_AF-A0A7R9R1E0-F1
#
_entry.id   AF-A0A7R9R1E0-F1
#
_cell.length_a   1.000
_cell.length_b   1.000
_cell.length_c   1.000
_cell.angle_alpha   90.00
_cell.angle_beta   90.00
_cell.angle_gamma   90.00
#
_symmetry.space_group_name_H-M   'P 1'
#
loop_
_entity.id
_entity.type
_entity.pdbx_description
1 polymer ?
#
loop_
_entity_poly.entity_id
_entity_poly.type
_entity_poly.pdbx_seq_one_letter_code
_entity_poly.pdbx_strand_id
1 'polypeptide(L)'
;MNNAYNKDLIKLAKHCASGLGLNSFMREGVYVMTGGPNYETIAEIRFLVNYGDAIGMSTAHEVTVAHHCGLKVFGMSLITNKCISDYESKEAANHEE
;
A
#
# COMPACT_ATOMS: atom_id res chain seq x y z
N MET A 1 -8.22 15.80 0.21
CA MET A 1 -7.83 14.37 0.11
C MET A 1 -7.72 13.84 -1.33
N ASN A 2 -8.54 14.27 -2.30
CA ASN A 2 -8.44 13.83 -3.71
C ASN A 2 -7.07 14.11 -4.39
N ASN A 3 -6.25 14.97 -3.80
CA ASN A 3 -4.88 15.31 -4.19
C ASN A 3 -3.87 15.11 -3.04
N ALA A 4 -4.18 14.24 -2.07
CA ALA A 4 -3.31 14.00 -0.91
C ALA A 4 -1.93 13.48 -1.35
N TYR A 5 -1.90 12.55 -2.32
CA TYR A 5 -0.66 12.08 -2.93
C TYR A 5 -0.27 12.96 -4.12
N ASN A 6 0.91 13.57 -4.06
CA ASN A 6 1.34 14.56 -5.04
C ASN A 6 1.76 13.90 -6.36
N LYS A 7 1.07 14.25 -7.46
CA LYS A 7 1.29 13.67 -8.79
C LYS A 7 2.69 13.92 -9.35
N ASP A 8 3.32 15.04 -9.02
CA ASP A 8 4.65 15.38 -9.53
C ASP A 8 5.72 14.53 -8.85
N LEU A 9 5.58 14.28 -7.53
CA LEU A 9 6.45 13.35 -6.80
C LEU A 9 6.30 11.91 -7.31
N ILE A 10 5.08 11.46 -7.62
CA ILE A 10 4.86 10.13 -8.22
C ILE A 10 5.54 10.03 -9.59
N LYS A 11 5.40 11.04 -10.46
CA LYS A 11 6.10 11.08 -11.76
C LYS A 11 7.61 11.04 -11.59
N LEU A 12 8.14 11.81 -10.64
CA LEU A 12 9.57 11.82 -10.33
C LEU A 12 10.06 10.43 -9.90
N ALA A 13 9.33 9.76 -8.99
CA ALA A 13 9.66 8.40 -8.56
C ALA A 13 9.68 7.40 -9.73
N LYS A 14 8.68 7.45 -10.62
CA LYS A 14 8.63 6.61 -11.83
C LYS A 14 9.79 6.90 -12.79
N HIS A 15 10.15 8.18 -12.96
CA HIS A 15 11.30 8.56 -13.77
C HIS A 15 12.61 8.00 -13.20
N CYS A 16 12.82 8.13 -11.88
CA CYS A 16 13.98 7.54 -11.20
C CYS A 16 14.02 6.02 -11.36
N ALA A 17 12.89 5.33 -11.16
CA ALA A 17 12.81 3.87 -11.34
C ALA A 17 13.17 3.46 -12.78
N SER A 18 12.74 4.23 -13.79
CA SER A 18 13.11 3.97 -15.18
C SER A 18 14.59 4.17 -15.45
N GLY A 19 15.21 5.21 -14.88
CA GLY A 19 16.65 5.44 -14.97
C GLY A 19 17.48 4.32 -14.34
N LEU A 20 16.92 3.63 -13.34
CA LEU A 20 17.54 2.51 -12.64
C LEU A 20 17.17 1.13 -13.23
N GLY A 21 16.32 1.07 -14.26
CA GLY A 21 15.85 -0.20 -14.83
C GLY A 21 14.89 -0.99 -13.92
N LEU A 22 14.25 -0.34 -12.95
CA LEU A 22 13.37 -0.98 -11.96
C LEU A 22 11.88 -0.96 -12.35
N ASN A 23 11.56 -0.59 -13.59
CA ASN A 23 10.17 -0.43 -14.06
C ASN A 23 9.30 -1.68 -13.86
N SER A 24 9.88 -2.88 -13.93
CA SER A 24 9.15 -4.15 -13.73
C SER A 24 8.63 -4.35 -12.30
N PHE A 25 9.28 -3.73 -11.31
CA PHE A 25 8.91 -3.80 -9.89
C PHE A 25 7.94 -2.70 -9.48
N MET A 26 7.86 -1.62 -10.25
CA MET A 26 6.99 -0.48 -9.93
C MET A 26 5.52 -0.83 -10.17
N ARG A 27 4.70 -0.58 -9.14
CA ARG A 27 3.25 -0.67 -9.20
C ARG A 27 2.65 0.64 -8.65
N GLU A 28 1.43 0.96 -9.09
CA GLU A 28 0.63 2.06 -8.55
C GLU A 28 -0.77 1.53 -8.32
N GLY A 29 -1.36 1.88 -7.19
CA GLY A 29 -2.66 1.35 -6.76
C GLY A 29 -3.19 2.03 -5.52
N VAL A 30 -4.27 1.49 -4.98
CA VAL A 30 -4.98 1.95 -3.80
C VAL A 30 -4.47 1.22 -2.57
N TYR A 31 -4.03 1.98 -1.56
CA TYR A 31 -3.69 1.46 -0.24
C TYR A 31 -4.90 1.51 0.68
N VAL A 32 -5.22 0.40 1.32
CA VAL A 32 -6.25 0.31 2.36
C VAL A 32 -5.58 0.24 3.73
N MET A 33 -5.97 1.14 4.62
CA MET A 33 -5.53 1.10 6.01
C MET A 33 -6.54 0.33 6.86
N THR A 34 -6.08 -0.68 7.60
CA THR A 34 -6.80 -1.35 8.69
C THR A 34 -6.28 -0.87 10.05
N GLY A 35 -7.02 -1.18 11.13
CA GLY A 35 -6.61 -0.77 12.48
C GLY A 35 -5.49 -1.62 13.09
N GLY A 36 -5.31 -2.87 12.63
CA GLY A 36 -4.41 -3.82 13.27
C GLY A 36 -4.79 -4.18 14.72
N PRO A 37 -3.90 -4.83 15.49
CA PRO A 37 -2.56 -5.29 15.11
C PRO A 37 -2.56 -6.68 14.44
N ASN A 38 -3.71 -7.35 14.39
CA ASN A 38 -3.83 -8.65 13.75
C ASN A 38 -3.84 -8.48 12.23
N TYR A 39 -3.16 -9.39 11.52
CA TYR A 39 -3.36 -9.53 10.08
C TYR A 39 -4.81 -9.88 9.76
N GLU A 40 -5.21 -9.54 8.55
CA GLU A 40 -6.57 -9.70 8.07
C GLU A 40 -6.94 -11.17 7.89
N THR A 41 -8.18 -11.48 8.22
CA THR A 41 -8.80 -12.77 7.92
C THR A 41 -9.02 -12.94 6.42
N ILE A 42 -9.17 -14.20 5.97
CA ILE A 42 -9.49 -14.51 4.57
C ILE A 42 -10.79 -13.82 4.11
N ALA A 43 -11.79 -13.69 5.00
CA ALA A 43 -13.03 -13.00 4.68
C ALA A 43 -12.81 -11.50 4.43
N GLU A 44 -11.98 -10.84 5.25
CA GLU A 44 -11.60 -9.44 5.08
C GLU A 44 -10.77 -9.25 3.80
N ILE A 45 -9.80 -10.12 3.53
CA ILE A 45 -9.01 -10.07 2.29
C ILE A 45 -9.90 -10.23 1.05
N ARG A 46 -10.83 -11.20 1.04
CA ARG A 46 -11.77 -11.40 -0.07
C ARG A 46 -12.70 -10.22 -0.28
N PHE A 47 -13.05 -9.50 0.77
CA PHE A 47 -13.79 -8.26 0.66
C PHE A 47 -12.92 -7.15 0.06
N LEU A 48 -11.74 -6.92 0.63
CA LEU A 48 -10.86 -5.79 0.33
C LEU A 48 -10.17 -5.87 -1.04
N VAL A 49 -9.97 -7.06 -1.60
CA VAL A 49 -9.35 -7.24 -2.92
C VAL A 49 -10.10 -6.52 -4.05
N ASN A 50 -11.40 -6.24 -3.85
CA ASN A 50 -12.21 -5.49 -4.81
C ASN A 50 -12.07 -3.96 -4.68
N TYR A 51 -11.39 -3.48 -3.63
CA TYR A 51 -11.34 -2.06 -3.26
C TYR A 51 -9.91 -1.53 -3.04
N GLY A 52 -8.90 -2.40 -3.01
CA GLY A 52 -7.51 -2.04 -2.74
C GLY A 52 -6.51 -2.97 -3.43
N ASP A 53 -5.31 -2.44 -3.67
CA ASP A 53 -4.17 -3.16 -4.25
C ASP A 53 -3.13 -3.57 -3.19
N ALA A 54 -3.10 -2.85 -2.06
CA ALA A 54 -2.24 -3.13 -0.92
C ALA A 54 -2.97 -2.80 0.38
N ILE A 55 -2.56 -3.45 1.46
CA ILE A 55 -3.15 -3.30 2.79
C ILE A 55 -2.06 -3.13 3.84
N GLY A 56 -2.37 -2.39 4.90
CA GLY A 56 -1.55 -2.38 6.10
C GLY A 56 -2.17 -1.50 7.18
N MET A 57 -1.42 -1.26 8.24
CA MET A 57 -1.96 -0.74 9.51
C MET A 57 -1.45 0.67 9.85
N SER A 58 -0.94 1.42 8.87
CA SER A 58 -0.33 2.74 9.11
C SER A 58 -0.52 3.69 7.92
N THR A 59 0.23 4.79 7.91
CA THR A 59 0.43 5.71 6.78
C THR A 59 -0.75 6.66 6.51
N ALA A 60 -1.99 6.17 6.39
CA ALA A 60 -3.10 7.03 5.95
C ALA A 60 -3.40 8.18 6.95
N HIS A 61 -3.18 7.95 8.25
CA HIS A 61 -3.33 8.99 9.27
C HIS A 61 -2.28 10.10 9.12
N GLU A 62 -1.01 9.74 8.92
CA GLU A 62 0.09 10.67 8.70
C GLU A 62 -0.12 11.48 7.42
N VAL A 63 -0.57 10.82 6.34
CA VAL A 63 -0.91 11.47 5.08
C VAL A 63 -2.03 12.50 5.27
N THR A 64 -3.04 12.17 6.07
CA THR A 64 -4.16 13.08 6.35
C THR A 64 -3.70 14.34 7.08
N VAL A 65 -2.86 14.20 8.11
CA VAL A 65 -2.32 15.34 8.86
C VAL A 65 -1.37 16.18 8.01
N ALA A 66 -0.49 15.54 7.24
CA ALA A 66 0.43 16.22 6.33
C ALA A 66 -0.31 17.02 5.25
N HIS A 67 -1.37 16.43 4.68
CA HIS A 67 -2.22 17.12 3.71
C HIS A 67 -2.96 18.31 4.34
N HIS A 68 -3.48 18.15 5.55
CA HIS A 68 -4.17 19.20 6.28
C HIS A 68 -3.29 20.44 6.49
N CYS A 69 -1.99 20.27 6.75
CA CYS A 69 -1.04 21.39 6.89
C CYS A 69 -0.35 21.82 5.58
N GLY A 70 -0.80 21.32 4.43
CA GLY A 70 -0.31 21.75 3.11
C GLY A 70 1.01 21.13 2.66
N LEU A 71 1.48 20.06 3.31
CA LEU A 71 2.66 19.33 2.88
C LEU A 71 2.35 18.48 1.64
N LYS A 72 3.33 18.37 0.74
CA LYS A 72 3.27 17.42 -0.37
C LYS A 72 3.68 16.04 0.14
N VAL A 73 2.87 15.04 -0.18
CA VAL A 73 3.10 13.66 0.25
C VAL A 73 3.41 12.77 -0.95
N PHE A 74 4.38 11.88 -0.76
CA PHE A 74 4.60 10.71 -1.60
C PHE A 74 4.49 9.47 -0.71
N GLY A 75 3.69 8.49 -1.13
CA GLY A 75 3.50 7.23 -0.42
C GLY A 75 4.02 6.08 -1.28
N MET A 76 4.72 5.14 -0.65
CA MET A 76 5.21 3.93 -1.28
C MET A 76 5.19 2.80 -0.26
N SER A 77 4.66 1.65 -0.67
CA SER A 77 4.62 0.44 0.14
C SER A 77 5.54 -0.60 -0.49
N LEU A 78 6.39 -1.21 0.33
CA LEU A 78 7.07 -2.44 -0.04
C LEU A 78 6.10 -3.59 0.23
N ILE A 79 5.80 -4.39 -0.80
CA ILE A 79 4.97 -5.59 -0.64
C ILE A 79 5.86 -6.71 -0.08
N THR A 80 5.73 -6.98 1.21
CA THR A 80 6.50 -8.01 1.93
C THR A 80 5.91 -9.40 1.73
N ASN A 81 4.58 -9.50 1.64
CA ASN A 81 3.88 -10.77 1.46
C ASN A 81 2.67 -10.61 0.52
N LYS A 82 2.18 -11.73 0.00
CA LYS A 82 0.87 -11.80 -0.66
C LYS A 82 -0.19 -12.15 0.38
N CYS A 83 -1.32 -11.45 0.34
CA CYS A 83 -2.43 -11.76 1.25
C CYS A 83 -3.02 -13.15 0.94
N ILE A 84 -3.37 -13.87 1.99
CA ILE A 84 -3.95 -15.21 1.88
C ILE A 84 -5.46 -15.07 1.67
N SER A 85 -5.94 -15.56 0.53
CA SER A 85 -7.35 -15.47 0.13
C SER A 85 -8.05 -16.83 -0.05
N ASP A 86 -7.31 -17.91 0.19
CA ASP A 86 -7.77 -19.29 0.09
C ASP A 86 -7.69 -19.99 1.46
N TYR A 87 -8.78 -20.66 1.84
CA TYR A 87 -8.88 -21.41 3.09
C TYR A 87 -8.07 -22.71 3.06
N GLU A 88 -7.73 -23.21 1.87
CA GLU A 88 -6.87 -24.39 1.71
C GLU A 88 -5.36 -24.05 1.77
N SER A 89 -5.00 -22.76 1.85
CA SER A 89 -3.61 -22.34 1.98
C SER A 89 -3.01 -22.81 3.30
N LYS A 90 -1.76 -23.27 3.25
CA LYS A 90 -0.97 -23.63 4.43
C LYS A 90 -0.05 -22.51 4.91
N GLU A 91 0.04 -21.44 4.13
CA GLU A 91 0.82 -20.26 4.50
C GLU A 91 0.11 -19.50 5.61
N ALA A 92 0.84 -18.72 6.40
CA ALA A 92 0.28 -17.82 7.39
C ALA A 92 1.11 -16.54 7.42
N ALA A 93 0.43 -15.39 7.34
CA ALA A 93 1.09 -14.11 7.48
C ALA A 93 1.76 -14.01 8.85
N ASN A 94 3.02 -13.61 8.86
CA ASN A 94 3.81 -13.41 10.06
C ASN A 94 4.73 -12.19 9.89
N HIS A 95 5.33 -11.74 10.97
CA HIS A 95 6.18 -10.55 10.98
C HIS A 95 7.64 -10.83 10.60
N GLU A 96 8.03 -12.10 10.51
CA GLU A 96 9.42 -12.52 10.29
C GLU A 96 9.77 -12.64 8.80
N GLU A 97 8.77 -12.80 7.93
CA GLU A 97 8.87 -12.72 6.45
C GLU A 97 9.14 -11.30 5.93
#